data_AF-A0A954SWG4-F1
#
_entry.id   AF-A0A954SWG4-F1
#
_cell.length_a   1.000
_cell.length_b   1.000
_cell.length_c   1.000
_cell.angle_alpha   90.00
_cell.angle_beta   90.00
_cell.angle_gamma   90.00
#
_symmetry.space_group_name_H-M   'P 1'
#
loop_
_entity.id
_entity.type
_entity.pdbx_description
1 polymer ?
#
loop_
_entity_poly.entity_id
_entity_poly.type
_entity_poly.pdbx_seq_one_letter_code
_entity_poly.pdbx_strand_id
1 'polypeptide(L)'
;MTRLSFRLAIVAVTLSLGSLRADDTPPGVVPIPDQATLEQRFDEMLSGATLVGVFTDSSRPNAAPSEDRYTISDVSKLREDYWVFETRIQYGEQDQTIRLPLEVKWAGDTPVVTLTNVLVPGFGQFTARVLFYDGRYAGTWQGTNHGGVMYGRIEREKDGNTPAEEK
;
A
#
# COMPACT_ATOMS: atom_id res chain seq x y z
N MET A 1 -65.32 -33.36 54.99
CA MET A 1 -64.95 -34.04 53.73
C MET A 1 -64.96 -32.98 52.63
N THR A 2 -63.98 -32.69 51.78
CA THR A 2 -62.56 -33.00 51.62
C THR A 2 -62.06 -31.90 50.68
N ARG A 3 -60.88 -31.34 50.93
CA ARG A 3 -60.25 -30.28 50.13
C ARG A 3 -59.86 -30.81 48.74
N LEU A 4 -59.89 -29.96 47.70
CA LEU A 4 -58.90 -30.06 46.62
C LEU A 4 -58.66 -28.70 45.95
N SER A 5 -57.52 -28.12 46.27
CA SER A 5 -56.99 -26.90 45.67
C SER A 5 -56.15 -27.28 44.45
N PHE A 6 -56.50 -26.82 43.25
CA PHE A 6 -55.65 -26.93 42.07
C PHE A 6 -54.86 -25.62 41.91
N ARG A 7 -53.57 -25.66 42.21
CA ARG A 7 -52.63 -24.56 41.92
C ARG A 7 -52.05 -24.78 40.53
N LEU A 8 -52.41 -23.94 39.58
CA LEU A 8 -51.74 -23.87 38.28
C LEU A 8 -50.50 -22.98 38.43
N ALA A 9 -49.32 -23.59 38.49
CA ALA A 9 -48.06 -22.88 38.39
C ALA A 9 -47.72 -22.67 36.91
N ILE A 10 -47.78 -21.43 36.43
CA ILE A 10 -47.23 -21.06 35.12
C ILE A 10 -45.78 -20.65 35.35
N VAL A 11 -44.86 -21.46 34.83
CA VAL A 11 -43.43 -21.21 34.80
C VAL A 11 -43.17 -20.08 33.80
N ALA A 12 -42.70 -18.94 34.27
CA ALA A 12 -42.20 -17.86 33.43
C ALA A 12 -40.80 -18.25 32.93
N VAL A 13 -40.70 -18.62 31.65
CA VAL A 13 -39.42 -18.82 30.95
C VAL A 13 -38.88 -17.43 30.60
N THR A 14 -37.90 -16.96 31.36
CA THR A 14 -37.14 -15.75 31.02
C THR A 14 -36.15 -16.09 29.89
N LEU A 15 -36.43 -15.59 28.68
CA LEU A 15 -35.48 -15.59 27.57
C LEU A 15 -34.38 -14.54 27.86
N SER A 16 -33.23 -14.98 28.32
CA SER A 16 -32.01 -14.19 28.33
C SER A 16 -31.50 -14.05 26.89
N LEU A 17 -31.66 -12.86 26.29
CA LEU A 17 -30.92 -12.49 25.08
C LEU A 17 -29.43 -12.41 25.44
N GLY A 18 -28.72 -13.52 25.25
CA GLY A 18 -27.26 -13.51 25.23
C GLY A 18 -26.79 -12.75 23.99
N SER A 19 -26.06 -11.66 24.18
CA SER A 19 -25.35 -10.97 23.12
C SER A 19 -24.28 -11.90 22.53
N LEU A 20 -24.59 -12.59 21.44
CA LEU A 20 -23.58 -13.15 20.56
C LEU A 20 -22.94 -11.99 19.78
N ARG A 21 -21.81 -11.49 20.28
CA ARG A 21 -20.76 -11.00 19.39
C ARG A 21 -19.82 -12.16 19.15
N ALA A 22 -20.15 -12.98 18.15
CA ALA A 22 -19.14 -13.80 17.51
C ALA A 22 -18.28 -12.83 16.67
N ASP A 23 -16.99 -12.74 16.96
CA ASP A 23 -16.03 -12.26 15.96
C ASP A 23 -16.09 -13.27 14.81
N ASP A 24 -16.81 -12.94 13.73
CA ASP A 24 -16.97 -13.77 12.52
C ASP A 24 -15.66 -13.88 11.70
N THR A 25 -14.50 -13.62 12.32
CA THR A 25 -13.20 -13.71 11.68
C THR A 25 -12.84 -15.19 11.46
N PRO A 26 -12.61 -15.64 10.21
CA PRO A 26 -12.22 -17.02 9.95
C PRO A 26 -10.96 -17.41 10.75
N PRO A 27 -10.86 -18.65 11.28
CA PRO A 27 -9.69 -19.10 12.01
C PRO A 27 -8.41 -18.91 11.19
N GLY A 28 -7.41 -18.21 11.78
CA GLY A 28 -6.12 -17.96 11.13
C GLY A 28 -6.00 -16.63 10.40
N VAL A 29 -7.04 -15.79 10.36
CA VAL A 29 -6.92 -14.41 9.86
C VAL A 29 -6.33 -13.53 10.97
N VAL A 30 -5.12 -13.02 10.75
CA VAL A 30 -4.52 -12.01 11.61
C VAL A 30 -5.30 -10.71 11.38
N PRO A 31 -5.78 -10.02 12.44
CA PRO A 31 -6.45 -8.74 12.29
C PRO A 31 -5.56 -7.73 11.55
N ILE A 32 -6.14 -7.05 10.58
CA ILE A 32 -5.47 -5.94 9.90
C ILE A 32 -5.22 -4.84 10.95
N PRO A 33 -3.99 -4.31 11.06
CA PRO A 33 -3.69 -3.19 11.97
C PRO A 33 -4.60 -1.98 11.71
N ASP A 34 -4.73 -1.09 12.71
CA ASP A 34 -5.45 0.16 12.50
C ASP A 34 -4.77 1.04 11.43
N GLN A 35 -5.56 1.98 10.88
CA GLN A 35 -5.11 2.84 9.79
C GLN A 35 -3.85 3.63 10.17
N ALA A 36 -3.77 4.18 11.38
CA ALA A 36 -2.62 4.96 11.82
C ALA A 36 -1.33 4.13 11.82
N THR A 37 -1.40 2.86 12.25
CA THR A 37 -0.29 1.92 12.22
C THR A 37 0.14 1.60 10.79
N LEU A 38 -0.81 1.39 9.88
CA LEU A 38 -0.53 1.16 8.46
C LEU A 38 0.15 2.37 7.82
N GLU A 39 -0.36 3.57 8.08
CA GLU A 39 0.21 4.82 7.58
C GLU A 39 1.63 5.06 8.09
N GLN A 40 1.89 4.82 9.38
CA GLN A 40 3.24 4.90 9.93
C GLN A 40 4.19 3.91 9.24
N ARG A 41 3.77 2.66 9.03
CA ARG A 41 4.58 1.66 8.33
C ARG A 41 4.85 2.06 6.88
N PHE A 42 3.91 2.73 6.23
CA PHE A 42 4.07 3.19 4.86
C PHE A 42 5.13 4.29 4.73
N ASP A 43 5.09 5.28 5.62
CA ASP A 43 6.14 6.30 5.77
C ASP A 43 7.49 5.63 6.04
N GLU A 44 7.58 4.80 7.09
CA GLU A 44 8.80 4.08 7.46
C GLU A 44 9.32 3.15 6.37
N MET A 45 8.46 2.64 5.48
CA MET A 45 8.84 1.78 4.36
C MET A 45 9.47 2.58 3.22
N LEU A 46 8.98 3.79 2.92
CA LEU A 46 9.40 4.54 1.73
C LEU A 46 10.30 5.76 1.99
N SER A 47 10.23 6.39 3.16
CA SER A 47 11.07 7.54 3.50
C SER A 47 12.55 7.17 3.59
N GLY A 48 13.36 7.73 2.68
CA GLY A 48 14.78 7.41 2.52
C GLY A 48 15.05 6.11 1.75
N ALA A 49 14.05 5.54 1.07
CA ALA A 49 14.23 4.32 0.28
C ALA A 49 14.57 4.62 -1.18
N THR A 50 15.21 3.66 -1.85
CA THR A 50 15.36 3.64 -3.29
C THR A 50 14.59 2.47 -3.89
N LEU A 51 13.68 2.76 -4.81
CA LEU A 51 12.99 1.76 -5.60
C LEU A 51 13.90 1.32 -6.74
N VAL A 52 14.21 0.03 -6.80
CA VAL A 52 15.07 -0.57 -7.84
C VAL A 52 14.29 -1.65 -8.55
N GLY A 53 14.06 -1.48 -9.83
CA GLY A 53 13.24 -2.42 -10.59
C GLY A 53 13.45 -2.36 -12.08
N VAL A 54 12.40 -2.81 -12.76
CA VAL A 54 12.29 -2.78 -14.21
C VAL A 54 10.84 -2.44 -14.60
N PHE A 55 10.69 -1.88 -15.80
CA PHE A 55 9.39 -1.65 -16.42
C PHE A 55 9.34 -2.15 -17.87
N THR A 56 8.13 -2.47 -18.32
CA THR A 56 7.84 -2.82 -19.71
C THR A 56 7.18 -1.66 -20.44
N ASP A 57 7.25 -1.71 -21.77
CA ASP A 57 6.51 -0.81 -22.66
C ASP A 57 5.66 -1.67 -23.60
N SER A 58 4.35 -1.67 -23.38
CA SER A 58 3.37 -2.42 -24.16
C SER A 58 3.32 -2.01 -25.64
N SER A 59 3.84 -0.83 -26.01
CA SER A 59 4.03 -0.46 -27.43
C SER A 59 5.19 -1.23 -28.10
N ARG A 60 6.06 -1.86 -27.29
CA ARG A 60 7.20 -2.67 -27.70
C ARG A 60 7.18 -4.03 -27.00
N PRO A 61 6.18 -4.88 -27.29
CA PRO A 61 5.91 -6.11 -26.53
C PRO A 61 7.05 -7.16 -26.57
N ASN A 62 7.94 -7.07 -27.56
CA ASN A 62 9.08 -7.97 -27.73
C ASN A 62 10.40 -7.37 -27.20
N ALA A 63 10.39 -6.14 -26.67
CA ALA A 63 11.58 -5.55 -26.08
C ALA A 63 11.82 -6.11 -24.67
N ALA A 64 13.09 -6.21 -24.27
CA ALA A 64 13.45 -6.50 -22.90
C ALA A 64 12.94 -5.38 -21.96
N PRO A 65 12.56 -5.70 -20.71
CA PRO A 65 12.26 -4.69 -19.70
C PRO A 65 13.44 -3.71 -19.52
N SER A 66 13.13 -2.44 -19.29
CA SER A 66 14.10 -1.39 -19.02
C SER A 66 14.29 -1.23 -17.52
N GLU A 67 15.53 -1.03 -17.06
CA GLU A 67 15.82 -0.77 -15.65
C GLU A 67 15.32 0.61 -15.23
N ASP A 68 14.84 0.71 -13.99
CA ASP A 68 14.47 1.97 -13.34
C ASP A 68 15.02 2.08 -11.92
N ARG A 69 15.23 3.34 -11.50
CA ARG A 69 15.66 3.68 -10.15
C ARG A 69 15.01 5.00 -9.72
N TYR A 70 14.34 4.97 -8.57
CA TYR A 70 13.72 6.16 -7.97
C TYR A 70 14.13 6.29 -6.51
N THR A 71 14.76 7.40 -6.15
CA THR A 71 15.08 7.67 -4.74
C THR A 71 13.97 8.51 -4.13
N ILE A 72 13.39 8.02 -3.04
CA ILE A 72 12.37 8.70 -2.26
C ILE A 72 13.05 9.22 -1.00
N SER A 73 13.21 10.54 -0.90
CA SER A 73 13.83 11.15 0.28
C SER A 73 12.87 11.20 1.47
N ASP A 74 11.59 11.48 1.22
CA ASP A 74 10.57 11.58 2.27
C ASP A 74 9.18 11.20 1.72
N VAL A 75 8.36 10.57 2.55
CA VAL A 75 6.93 10.33 2.33
C VAL A 75 6.16 10.71 3.57
N SER A 76 5.28 11.70 3.46
CA SER A 76 4.53 12.21 4.61
C SER A 76 3.05 12.41 4.30
N LYS A 77 2.20 12.16 5.31
CA LYS A 77 0.75 12.30 5.18
C LYS A 77 0.38 13.76 4.99
N LEU A 78 -0.40 14.07 3.94
CA LEU A 78 -0.89 15.43 3.71
C LEU A 78 -2.28 15.62 4.34
N ARG A 79 -3.26 14.85 3.87
CA ARG A 79 -4.66 14.87 4.32
C ARG A 79 -5.42 13.72 3.68
N GLU A 80 -6.44 13.17 4.33
CA GLU A 80 -7.31 12.12 3.77
C GLU A 80 -6.50 11.00 3.12
N ASP A 81 -6.62 10.74 1.82
CA ASP A 81 -5.83 9.72 1.11
C ASP A 81 -4.58 10.29 0.43
N TYR A 82 -4.31 11.59 0.58
CA TYR A 82 -3.17 12.26 -0.06
C TYR A 82 -1.92 12.24 0.81
N TRP A 83 -0.80 11.98 0.15
CA TRP A 83 0.56 11.94 0.68
C TRP A 83 1.47 12.78 -0.18
N VAL A 84 2.49 13.40 0.42
CA VAL A 84 3.55 14.08 -0.31
C VAL A 84 4.73 13.13 -0.43
N PHE A 85 5.15 12.90 -1.67
CA PHE A 85 6.38 12.18 -1.98
C PHE A 85 7.43 13.18 -2.42
N GLU A 86 8.57 13.18 -1.74
CA GLU A 86 9.76 13.90 -2.18
C GLU A 86 10.67 12.91 -2.87
N THR A 87 10.77 13.01 -4.19
CA THR A 87 11.50 12.03 -5.00
C THR A 87 12.56 12.70 -5.86
N ARG A 88 13.73 12.08 -5.92
CA ARG A 88 14.77 12.40 -6.89
C ARG A 88 14.63 11.42 -8.05
N ILE A 89 14.32 11.96 -9.22
CA ILE A 89 14.19 11.19 -10.45
C ILE A 89 15.49 11.34 -11.24
N GLN A 90 16.12 10.22 -11.54
CA GLN A 90 17.33 10.14 -12.37
C GLN A 90 16.99 9.39 -13.65
N TYR A 91 16.93 10.11 -14.77
CA TYR A 91 16.63 9.52 -16.08
C TYR A 91 17.42 10.22 -17.19
N GLY A 92 18.29 9.48 -17.87
CA GLY A 92 19.20 10.06 -18.87
C GLY A 92 20.10 11.13 -18.24
N GLU A 93 20.03 12.36 -18.75
CA GLU A 93 20.75 13.53 -18.21
C GLU A 93 19.93 14.30 -17.16
N GLN A 94 18.68 13.90 -16.89
CA GLN A 94 17.82 14.59 -15.95
C GLN A 94 18.02 14.05 -14.53
N ASP A 95 18.31 14.97 -13.60
CA ASP A 95 18.41 14.69 -12.17
C ASP A 95 17.71 15.83 -11.40
N GLN A 96 16.47 15.57 -10.96
CA GLN A 96 15.62 16.57 -10.34
C GLN A 96 14.87 16.00 -9.14
N THR A 97 14.79 16.81 -8.07
CA THR A 97 13.93 16.53 -6.91
C THR A 97 12.55 17.15 -7.12
N ILE A 98 11.50 16.35 -6.97
CA ILE A 98 10.11 16.74 -7.19
C ILE A 98 9.29 16.40 -5.94
N ARG A 99 8.39 17.30 -5.55
CA ARG A 99 7.36 17.02 -4.55
C ARG A 99 6.05 16.68 -5.25
N LEU A 100 5.56 15.46 -5.04
CA LEU A 100 4.37 14.94 -5.69
C LEU A 100 3.29 14.65 -4.64
N PRO A 101 2.19 15.43 -4.60
CA PRO A 101 1.01 15.06 -3.83
C PRO A 101 0.27 13.93 -4.56
N LEU A 102 0.37 12.71 -4.05
CA LEU A 102 -0.20 11.50 -4.65
C LEU A 102 -1.23 10.87 -3.73
N GLU A 103 -2.24 10.23 -4.33
CA GLU A 103 -3.24 9.48 -3.58
C GLU A 103 -2.70 8.09 -3.23
N VAL A 104 -2.97 7.62 -2.02
CA VAL A 104 -2.65 6.28 -1.53
C VAL A 104 -3.93 5.63 -1.05
N LYS A 105 -4.37 4.62 -1.78
CA LYS A 105 -5.52 3.79 -1.42
C LYS A 105 -5.05 2.50 -0.76
N TRP A 106 -5.88 1.91 0.09
CA TRP A 106 -5.53 0.70 0.84
C TRP A 106 -6.37 -0.49 0.37
N ALA A 107 -5.68 -1.59 0.03
CA ALA A 107 -6.29 -2.90 -0.20
C ALA A 107 -6.00 -3.79 1.01
N GLY A 108 -6.82 -3.69 2.05
CA GLY A 108 -6.51 -4.27 3.35
C GLY A 108 -5.33 -3.53 4.00
N ASP A 109 -4.23 -4.24 4.27
CA ASP A 109 -2.99 -3.69 4.81
C ASP A 109 -2.00 -3.21 3.73
N THR A 110 -2.37 -3.34 2.44
CA THR A 110 -1.46 -3.08 1.32
C THR A 110 -1.72 -1.69 0.72
N PRO A 111 -0.75 -0.76 0.76
CA PRO A 111 -0.88 0.56 0.16
C PRO A 111 -0.70 0.51 -1.36
N VAL A 112 -1.54 1.27 -2.07
CA VAL A 112 -1.56 1.43 -3.53
C VAL A 112 -1.47 2.91 -3.88
N VAL A 113 -0.30 3.34 -4.37
CA VAL A 113 -0.09 4.69 -4.90
C VAL A 113 -0.82 4.82 -6.22
N THR A 114 -1.69 5.83 -6.31
CA THR A 114 -2.64 6.01 -7.41
C THR A 114 -2.46 7.38 -8.07
N LEU A 115 -2.27 7.36 -9.39
CA LEU A 115 -2.16 8.56 -10.22
C LEU A 115 -3.21 8.48 -11.33
N THR A 116 -4.02 9.52 -11.55
CA THR A 116 -4.90 9.59 -12.73
C THR A 116 -4.66 10.90 -13.47
N ASN A 117 -4.03 10.83 -14.64
CA ASN A 117 -3.65 11.98 -15.46
C ASN A 117 -2.89 13.06 -14.67
N VAL A 118 -1.98 12.64 -13.79
CA VAL A 118 -1.19 13.55 -12.96
C VAL A 118 -0.02 14.08 -13.79
N LEU A 119 0.10 15.40 -13.88
CA LEU A 119 1.26 16.05 -14.48
C LEU A 119 2.45 15.99 -13.53
N VAL A 120 3.50 15.26 -13.92
CA VAL A 120 4.81 15.27 -13.26
C VAL A 120 5.67 16.34 -13.94
N PRO A 121 6.04 17.42 -13.23
CA PRO A 121 6.81 18.53 -13.79
C PRO A 121 8.11 18.05 -14.46
N GLY A 122 8.28 18.35 -15.74
CA GLY A 122 9.46 17.95 -16.51
C GLY A 122 9.40 16.55 -17.14
N PHE A 123 8.44 15.70 -16.76
CA PHE A 123 8.34 14.30 -17.21
C PHE A 123 7.04 13.97 -17.97
N GLY A 124 5.98 14.78 -17.82
CA GLY A 124 4.73 14.61 -18.57
C GLY A 124 3.57 14.11 -17.71
N GLN A 125 2.48 13.68 -18.35
CA GLN A 125 1.28 13.19 -17.64
C GLN A 125 1.31 11.68 -17.46
N PHE A 126 0.96 11.22 -16.26
CA PHE A 126 0.98 9.81 -15.90
C PHE A 126 -0.32 9.35 -15.24
N THR A 127 -0.67 8.10 -15.53
CA THR A 127 -1.67 7.30 -14.83
C THR A 127 -1.00 6.02 -14.35
N ALA A 128 -1.08 5.72 -13.06
CA ALA A 128 -0.41 4.55 -12.49
C ALA A 128 -1.17 3.99 -11.28
N ARG A 129 -0.99 2.70 -11.01
CA ARG A 129 -1.37 2.04 -9.75
C ARG A 129 -0.22 1.15 -9.33
N VAL A 130 0.46 1.52 -8.25
CA VAL A 130 1.64 0.82 -7.75
C VAL A 130 1.39 0.39 -6.32
N LEU A 131 1.35 -0.92 -6.10
CA LEU A 131 1.22 -1.50 -4.77
C LEU A 131 2.61 -1.75 -4.15
N PHE A 132 2.69 -1.66 -2.83
CA PHE A 132 3.89 -1.96 -2.07
C PHE A 132 3.59 -3.02 -1.02
N TYR A 133 4.34 -4.11 -1.04
CA TYR A 133 4.14 -5.22 -0.12
C TYR A 133 5.46 -5.95 0.11
N ASP A 134 5.80 -6.20 1.37
CA ASP A 134 6.94 -7.03 1.78
C ASP A 134 8.27 -6.68 1.08
N GLY A 135 8.67 -5.41 1.15
CA GLY A 135 9.92 -4.92 0.55
C GLY A 135 9.93 -4.90 -0.99
N ARG A 136 8.78 -5.11 -1.63
CA ARG A 136 8.61 -5.10 -3.08
C ARG A 136 7.55 -4.10 -3.51
N TYR A 137 7.61 -3.74 -4.78
CA TYR A 137 6.55 -2.99 -5.43
C TYR A 137 6.23 -3.60 -6.78
N ALA A 138 4.99 -3.43 -7.22
CA ALA A 138 4.54 -3.80 -8.55
C ALA A 138 3.36 -2.93 -8.97
N GLY A 139 3.18 -2.73 -10.27
CA GLY A 139 2.10 -1.87 -10.73
C GLY A 139 1.98 -1.73 -12.23
N THR A 140 0.97 -0.96 -12.63
CA THR A 140 0.82 -0.47 -14.00
C THR A 140 1.22 1.00 -14.06
N TRP A 141 1.73 1.40 -15.22
CA TRP A 141 2.03 2.79 -15.52
C TRP A 141 1.60 3.11 -16.96
N GLN A 142 1.22 4.36 -17.20
CA GLN A 142 0.84 4.86 -18.50
C GLN A 142 1.24 6.33 -18.59
N GLY A 143 2.02 6.68 -19.61
CA GLY A 143 2.23 8.05 -20.07
C GLY A 143 1.33 8.38 -21.27
N THR A 144 1.66 9.43 -22.02
CA THR A 144 0.83 9.87 -23.17
C THR A 144 0.67 8.79 -24.25
N ASN A 145 1.77 8.16 -24.68
CA ASN A 145 1.80 7.19 -25.79
C ASN A 145 2.45 5.85 -25.44
N HIS A 146 2.83 5.68 -24.17
CA HIS A 146 3.56 4.50 -23.67
C HIS A 146 2.94 4.05 -22.35
N GLY A 147 3.19 2.81 -21.97
CA GLY A 147 2.73 2.27 -20.69
C GLY A 147 3.05 0.80 -20.60
N GLY A 148 2.82 0.20 -19.45
CA GLY A 148 3.07 -1.20 -19.22
C GLY A 148 2.95 -1.55 -17.75
N VAL A 149 3.78 -2.50 -17.32
CA VAL A 149 3.92 -2.87 -15.91
C VAL A 149 5.30 -2.50 -15.42
N MET A 150 5.41 -2.26 -14.12
CA MET A 150 6.68 -2.05 -13.42
C MET A 150 6.70 -2.88 -12.15
N TYR A 151 7.89 -3.34 -11.74
CA TYR A 151 8.06 -4.08 -10.50
C TYR A 151 9.51 -4.06 -10.04
N GLY A 152 9.71 -4.22 -8.74
CA GLY A 152 11.04 -4.21 -8.17
C GLY A 152 11.07 -4.46 -6.67
N ARG A 153 12.15 -3.99 -6.06
CA ARG A 153 12.40 -4.04 -4.62
C ARG A 153 12.63 -2.64 -4.06
N ILE A 154 12.43 -2.53 -2.76
CA ILE A 154 12.70 -1.34 -1.96
C ILE A 154 14.06 -1.56 -1.29
N GLU A 155 15.04 -0.72 -1.58
CA GLU A 155 16.38 -0.75 -0.96
C GLU A 155 16.53 0.42 0.02
N ARG A 156 17.09 0.19 1.20
CA ARG A 156 17.46 1.25 2.15
C ARG A 156 18.97 1.27 2.34
N GLU A 157 19.55 2.45 2.53
CA GLU A 157 21.00 2.60 2.76
C GLU A 157 21.53 1.86 4.01
N LYS A 158 20.63 1.46 4.93
CA LYS A 158 20.98 0.65 6.12
C LYS A 158 20.98 -0.87 5.87
N ASP A 159 20.65 -1.33 4.67
CA ASP A 159 20.74 -2.74 4.29
C ASP A 159 22.17 -3.01 3.78
N GLY A 160 23.10 -3.18 4.72
CA GLY A 160 24.55 -3.16 4.52
C GLY A 160 25.10 -3.99 3.36
N ASN A 161 25.30 -3.34 2.21
CA ASN A 161 26.30 -3.74 1.23
C ASN A 161 27.26 -2.57 0.99
N THR A 162 28.14 -2.33 1.96
CA THR A 162 29.41 -1.69 1.69
C THR A 162 30.12 -2.59 0.67
N PRO A 163 30.42 -2.13 -0.57
CA PRO A 163 31.27 -2.90 -1.46
C PRO A 163 32.59 -3.11 -0.73
N ALA A 164 32.97 -4.37 -0.50
CA ALA A 164 34.29 -4.69 -0.01
C ALA A 164 35.31 -4.09 -0.98
N GLU A 165 36.13 -3.18 -0.48
CA GLU A 165 37.31 -2.66 -1.16
C GLU A 165 38.21 -3.88 -1.46
N GLU A 166 38.27 -4.27 -2.73
CA GLU A 166 39.21 -5.27 -3.21
C GLU A 166 40.63 -4.68 -3.07
N LYS A 167 41.43 -5.26 -2.17
CA LYS A 167 42.87 -5.04 -2.08
C LYS A 167 43.63 -6.03 -2.97
#